data_AF-A0A0F9BER0-F1
#
_entry.id   AF-A0A0F9BER0-F1
#
_cell.length_a   1.000
_cell.length_b   1.000
_cell.length_c   1.000
_cell.angle_alpha   90.00
_cell.angle_beta   90.00
_cell.angle_gamma   90.00
#
_symmetry.space_group_name_H-M   'P 1'
#
loop_
_entity.id
_entity.type
_entity.pdbx_description
1 polymer ?
#
loop_
_entity_poly.entity_id
_entity_poly.type
_entity_poly.pdbx_seq_one_letter_code
_entity_poly.pdbx_strand_id
1 'polypeptide(L)'
;NANLSFADFRKTNLTGANFEGANLEGALFCEACLKGANFRNVHFCRTDFRKADLTDTNIKKENVSDCDLTKAVLVGTDLGQKDSGMSFYLKEKDGEVTLMVRKEDRHHALLTITKKGTLRREKDIPPHLGFVLDNQGRIVLLN
;
A
#
# COMPACT_ATOMS: atom_id res chain seq x y z
N ASN A 1 15.57 18.37 3.95
CA ASN A 1 14.27 17.82 4.40
C ASN A 1 13.22 18.92 4.40
N ALA A 2 12.15 18.71 3.64
CA ALA A 2 11.03 19.65 3.56
C ALA A 2 10.02 19.38 4.69
N ASN A 3 9.49 20.45 5.28
CA ASN A 3 8.33 20.34 6.16
C ASN A 3 7.06 20.57 5.33
N LEU A 4 6.28 19.51 5.15
CA LEU A 4 5.03 19.49 4.39
C LEU A 4 3.88 19.00 5.30
N SER A 5 4.01 19.17 6.62
CA SER A 5 2.95 18.79 7.54
C SER A 5 1.66 19.56 7.23
N PHE A 6 0.53 18.86 7.29
CA PHE A 6 -0.81 19.38 7.00
C PHE A 6 -0.99 19.97 5.59
N ALA A 7 -0.05 19.71 4.67
CA ALA A 7 -0.16 20.15 3.29
C ALA A 7 -1.32 19.45 2.57
N ASP A 8 -1.97 20.19 1.67
CA ASP A 8 -3.09 19.70 0.89
C ASP A 8 -2.64 19.32 -0.53
N PHE A 9 -2.62 18.02 -0.80
CA PHE A 9 -2.26 17.41 -2.09
C PHE A 9 -3.44 16.62 -2.68
N ARG A 10 -4.67 16.87 -2.24
CA ARG A 10 -5.83 16.11 -2.71
C ARG A 10 -5.99 16.22 -4.22
N LYS A 11 -6.24 15.09 -4.89
CA LYS A 11 -6.45 15.00 -6.35
C LYS A 11 -5.29 15.52 -7.22
N THR A 12 -4.09 15.66 -6.66
CA THR A 12 -2.92 16.12 -7.41
C THR A 12 -2.24 14.99 -8.17
N ASN A 13 -1.54 15.32 -9.25
CA ASN A 13 -0.63 14.39 -9.92
C ASN A 13 0.81 14.63 -9.41
N LEU A 14 1.30 13.66 -8.66
CA LEU A 14 2.61 13.63 -8.00
C LEU A 14 3.39 12.38 -8.44
N THR A 15 3.15 11.92 -9.67
CA THR A 15 3.87 10.78 -10.26
C THR A 15 5.38 11.04 -10.22
N GLY A 16 6.13 10.12 -9.63
CA GLY A 16 7.59 10.22 -9.48
C GLY A 16 8.07 11.31 -8.51
N ALA A 17 7.18 11.92 -7.71
CA ALA A 17 7.58 12.96 -6.77
C ALA A 17 8.59 12.43 -5.73
N ASN A 18 9.56 13.26 -5.37
CA ASN A 18 10.55 12.92 -4.34
C ASN A 18 10.18 13.56 -3.00
N PHE A 19 9.71 12.74 -2.07
CA PHE A 19 9.41 13.12 -0.69
C PHE A 19 10.48 12.65 0.29
N GLU A 20 11.63 12.14 -0.18
CA GLU A 20 12.64 11.54 0.71
C GLU A 20 13.03 12.46 1.88
N GLY A 21 12.90 11.93 3.10
CA GLY A 21 13.19 12.66 4.34
C GLY A 21 12.19 13.76 4.71
N ALA A 22 11.06 13.90 4.01
CA ALA A 22 10.06 14.92 4.31
C ALA A 22 9.23 14.59 5.56
N ASN A 23 8.74 15.65 6.23
CA ASN A 23 7.68 15.51 7.22
C ASN A 23 6.32 15.67 6.53
N LEU A 24 5.50 14.61 6.50
CA LEU A 24 4.15 14.58 5.92
C LEU A 24 3.07 14.34 6.99
N GLU A 25 3.37 14.62 8.26
CA GLU A 25 2.42 14.54 9.35
C GLU A 25 1.12 15.30 9.00
N GLY A 26 -0.03 14.62 9.05
CA GLY A 26 -1.34 15.21 8.78
C GLY A 26 -1.59 15.63 7.33
N ALA A 27 -0.68 15.36 6.39
CA ALA A 27 -0.87 15.75 4.99
C ALA A 27 -2.05 15.01 4.33
N LEU A 28 -2.68 15.66 3.36
CA LEU A 28 -3.86 15.14 2.67
C LEU A 28 -3.53 14.75 1.23
N PHE A 29 -3.49 13.45 0.95
CA PHE A 29 -3.27 12.85 -0.38
C PHE A 29 -4.51 12.13 -0.94
N CYS A 30 -5.70 12.41 -0.39
CA CYS A 30 -6.93 11.77 -0.84
C CYS A 30 -7.12 11.94 -2.36
N GLU A 31 -7.31 10.83 -3.08
CA GLU A 31 -7.43 10.76 -4.54
C GLU A 31 -6.20 11.26 -5.34
N ALA A 32 -5.02 11.39 -4.72
CA ALA A 32 -3.79 11.80 -5.41
C ALA A 32 -3.16 10.65 -6.23
N CYS A 33 -2.47 10.99 -7.33
CA CYS A 33 -1.67 10.05 -8.13
C CYS A 33 -0.20 10.13 -7.70
N LEU A 34 0.30 9.12 -6.99
CA LEU A 34 1.64 9.05 -6.40
C LEU A 34 2.50 7.92 -7.00
N LYS A 35 2.17 7.47 -8.21
CA LYS A 35 2.87 6.37 -8.87
C LYS A 35 4.38 6.61 -8.90
N GLY A 36 5.16 5.65 -8.41
CA GLY A 36 6.62 5.74 -8.38
C GLY A 36 7.20 6.83 -7.47
N ALA A 37 6.40 7.46 -6.61
CA ALA A 37 6.90 8.48 -5.68
C ALA A 37 7.88 7.87 -4.65
N ASN A 38 8.92 8.63 -4.33
CA ASN A 38 9.94 8.24 -3.36
C ASN A 38 9.57 8.74 -1.96
N PHE A 39 9.31 7.80 -1.06
CA PHE A 39 8.92 7.98 0.33
C PHE A 39 9.95 7.41 1.32
N ARG A 40 11.21 7.25 0.90
CA ARG A 40 12.30 6.82 1.81
C ARG A 40 12.44 7.80 2.98
N ASN A 41 12.54 7.26 4.19
CA ASN A 41 12.78 8.03 5.41
C ASN A 41 11.76 9.15 5.67
N VAL A 42 10.52 8.98 5.21
CA VAL A 42 9.42 9.94 5.42
C VAL A 42 8.70 9.67 6.75
N HIS A 43 8.28 10.75 7.41
CA HIS A 43 7.40 10.69 8.57
C HIS A 43 5.93 10.84 8.15
N PHE A 44 5.13 9.76 8.29
CA PHE A 44 3.69 9.77 8.04
C PHE A 44 2.91 9.43 9.31
N CYS A 45 2.67 10.45 10.12
CA CYS A 45 1.72 10.34 11.22
C CYS A 45 0.39 10.98 10.75
N ARG A 46 -0.74 10.28 10.87
CA ARG A 46 -2.08 10.81 10.55
C ARG A 46 -2.25 11.33 9.11
N THR A 47 -1.49 10.78 8.15
CA THR A 47 -1.59 11.15 6.74
C THR A 47 -2.79 10.46 6.08
N ASP A 48 -3.53 11.19 5.23
CA ASP A 48 -4.71 10.69 4.52
C ASP A 48 -4.34 10.27 3.09
N PHE A 49 -4.25 8.97 2.82
CA PHE A 49 -3.99 8.38 1.50
C PHE A 49 -5.26 7.77 0.88
N ARG A 50 -6.45 8.14 1.33
CA ARG A 50 -7.68 7.49 0.86
C ARG A 50 -7.80 7.60 -0.66
N LYS A 51 -8.05 6.48 -1.32
CA LYS A 51 -8.14 6.40 -2.80
C LYS A 51 -6.89 6.90 -3.55
N ALA A 52 -5.76 7.13 -2.88
CA ALA A 52 -4.52 7.52 -3.54
C ALA A 52 -3.94 6.36 -4.35
N ASP A 53 -3.27 6.67 -5.44
CA ASP A 53 -2.54 5.69 -6.23
C ASP A 53 -1.06 5.66 -5.82
N LEU A 54 -0.70 4.69 -4.97
CA LEU A 54 0.64 4.48 -4.42
C LEU A 54 1.41 3.40 -5.17
N THR A 55 1.03 3.11 -6.42
CA THR A 55 1.67 2.07 -7.24
C THR A 55 3.18 2.30 -7.36
N ASP A 56 3.98 1.25 -7.23
CA ASP A 56 5.45 1.28 -7.35
C ASP A 56 6.17 2.27 -6.40
N THR A 57 5.57 2.57 -5.25
CA THR A 57 6.19 3.40 -4.19
C THR A 57 6.99 2.56 -3.19
N ASN A 58 7.85 3.20 -2.39
CA ASN A 58 8.72 2.53 -1.41
C ASN A 58 8.30 2.77 0.06
N ILE A 59 6.99 2.84 0.29
CA ILE A 59 6.41 3.05 1.63
C ILE A 59 6.56 1.80 2.48
N LYS A 60 7.29 1.90 3.60
CA LYS A 60 7.43 0.80 4.57
C LYS A 60 6.20 0.67 5.48
N LYS A 61 5.86 -0.55 5.90
CA LYS A 61 4.78 -0.84 6.86
C LYS A 61 4.91 -0.03 8.15
N GLU A 62 6.12 0.06 8.69
CA GLU A 62 6.45 0.81 9.91
C GLU A 62 6.05 2.30 9.84
N ASN A 63 5.94 2.82 8.62
CA ASN A 63 5.68 4.23 8.36
C ASN A 63 4.19 4.55 8.19
N VAL A 64 3.31 3.56 8.03
CA VAL A 64 1.88 3.79 7.71
C VAL A 64 0.89 3.23 8.73
N SER A 65 1.37 2.86 9.93
CA SER A 65 0.51 2.34 11.00
C SER A 65 -0.62 3.30 11.40
N ASP A 66 -0.36 4.61 11.33
CA ASP A 66 -1.32 5.66 11.69
C ASP A 66 -1.87 6.43 10.48
N CYS A 67 -1.76 5.87 9.27
CA CYS A 67 -2.28 6.47 8.04
C CYS A 67 -3.63 5.87 7.64
N ASP A 68 -4.47 6.68 6.98
CA ASP A 68 -5.69 6.17 6.36
C ASP A 68 -5.41 5.77 4.90
N LEU A 69 -5.30 4.46 4.67
CA LEU A 69 -5.09 3.86 3.35
C LEU A 69 -6.39 3.35 2.72
N THR A 70 -7.57 3.73 3.24
CA THR A 70 -8.84 3.20 2.75
C THR A 70 -8.98 3.47 1.25
N LYS A 71 -9.20 2.41 0.47
CA LYS A 71 -9.29 2.45 -1.00
C LYS A 71 -8.01 2.80 -1.76
N ALA A 72 -6.86 2.97 -1.12
CA ALA A 72 -5.60 3.24 -1.81
C ALA A 72 -5.19 2.07 -2.72
N VAL A 73 -4.50 2.37 -3.83
CA VAL A 73 -3.90 1.37 -4.72
C VAL A 73 -2.44 1.18 -4.32
N LEU A 74 -2.07 -0.03 -3.91
CA LEU A 74 -0.72 -0.37 -3.40
C LEU A 74 -0.01 -1.42 -4.29
N VAL A 75 -0.30 -1.41 -5.59
CA VAL A 75 0.27 -2.37 -6.54
C VAL A 75 1.78 -2.13 -6.64
N GLY A 76 2.60 -3.16 -6.44
CA GLY A 76 4.06 -3.01 -6.50
C GLY A 76 4.69 -2.15 -5.38
N THR A 77 3.90 -1.68 -4.41
CA THR A 77 4.42 -0.93 -3.25
C THR A 77 5.27 -1.84 -2.36
N ASP A 78 6.50 -1.43 -2.07
CA ASP A 78 7.39 -2.16 -1.16
C ASP A 78 7.05 -1.86 0.30
N LEU A 79 6.16 -2.66 0.89
CA LEU A 79 5.74 -2.54 2.29
C LEU A 79 6.79 -2.99 3.32
N GLY A 80 7.99 -3.43 2.91
CA GLY A 80 9.12 -3.69 3.79
C GLY A 80 8.79 -4.49 5.04
N GLN A 81 8.73 -5.82 4.95
CA GLN A 81 8.92 -6.67 6.13
C GLN A 81 10.39 -7.03 6.26
N LYS A 82 10.98 -6.72 7.40
CA LYS A 82 12.42 -6.77 7.63
C LYS A 82 13.00 -8.19 7.83
N ASP A 83 12.23 -9.27 7.87
CA ASP A 83 12.78 -10.51 8.46
C ASP A 83 12.45 -11.89 7.84
N SER A 84 12.18 -12.02 6.54
CA SER A 84 12.07 -13.40 5.97
C SER A 84 12.44 -13.61 4.50
N GLY A 85 13.01 -12.62 3.81
CA GLY A 85 13.15 -12.71 2.35
C GLY A 85 11.80 -12.80 1.63
N MET A 86 10.71 -12.47 2.34
CA MET A 86 9.35 -12.39 1.82
C MET A 86 8.93 -10.93 1.66
N SER A 87 8.32 -10.60 0.52
CA SER A 87 7.61 -9.34 0.31
C SER A 87 6.19 -9.59 -0.16
N PHE A 88 5.25 -8.76 0.30
CA PHE A 88 3.84 -8.83 -0.09
C PHE A 88 3.56 -7.70 -1.07
N TYR A 89 2.84 -7.98 -2.15
CA TYR A 89 2.42 -6.96 -3.09
C TYR A 89 1.08 -7.34 -3.71
N LEU A 90 0.28 -6.35 -4.12
CA LEU A 90 -0.96 -6.60 -4.84
C LEU A 90 -0.69 -6.64 -6.35
N LYS A 91 -1.32 -7.57 -7.06
CA LYS A 91 -1.31 -7.68 -8.51
C LYS A 91 -2.73 -7.56 -9.03
N GLU A 92 -2.98 -6.60 -9.91
CA GLU A 92 -4.25 -6.50 -10.63
C GLU A 92 -4.15 -7.20 -11.98
N LYS A 93 -5.15 -8.02 -12.31
CA LYS A 93 -5.29 -8.61 -13.64
C LYS A 93 -6.77 -8.79 -13.94
N ASP A 94 -7.22 -8.32 -15.11
CA ASP A 94 -8.61 -8.47 -15.56
C ASP A 94 -9.64 -7.99 -14.53
N GLY A 95 -9.35 -6.92 -13.78
CA GLY A 95 -10.18 -6.35 -12.71
C GLY A 95 -10.31 -7.24 -11.45
N GLU A 96 -9.44 -8.24 -11.31
CA GLU A 96 -9.25 -9.00 -10.08
C GLU A 96 -7.99 -8.51 -9.37
N VAL A 97 -8.03 -8.46 -8.03
CA VAL A 97 -6.89 -8.04 -7.20
C VAL A 97 -6.39 -9.25 -6.43
N THR A 98 -5.16 -9.67 -6.70
CA THR A 98 -4.50 -10.77 -6.02
C THR A 98 -3.40 -10.26 -5.12
N LEU A 99 -3.48 -10.59 -3.83
CA LEU A 99 -2.35 -10.47 -2.92
C LEU A 99 -1.34 -11.57 -3.23
N MET A 100 -0.15 -11.14 -3.62
CA MET A 100 1.00 -11.96 -3.94
C MET A 100 2.02 -11.88 -2.81
N VAL A 101 2.72 -12.98 -2.59
CA VAL A 101 3.96 -13.04 -1.82
C VAL A 101 5.10 -13.40 -2.74
N ARG A 102 6.17 -12.61 -2.71
CA ARG A 102 7.45 -12.98 -3.26
C ARG A 102 8.30 -13.56 -2.13
N LYS A 103 8.84 -14.77 -2.29
CA LYS A 103 9.89 -15.34 -1.42
C LYS A 103 11.03 -15.84 -2.29
N GLU A 104 12.25 -15.37 -2.07
CA GLU A 104 13.46 -15.87 -2.78
C GLU A 104 13.22 -15.99 -4.30
N ASP A 105 12.81 -14.87 -4.93
CA ASP A 105 12.47 -14.74 -6.37
C ASP A 105 11.27 -15.54 -6.90
N ARG A 106 10.56 -16.28 -6.05
CA ARG A 106 9.31 -16.97 -6.42
C ARG A 106 8.09 -16.18 -5.98
N HIS A 107 7.11 -16.06 -6.86
CA HIS A 107 5.83 -15.38 -6.61
C HIS A 107 4.72 -16.41 -6.34
N HIS A 108 4.06 -16.32 -5.19
CA HIS A 108 2.91 -17.14 -4.81
C HIS A 108 1.70 -16.25 -4.62
N ALA A 109 0.55 -16.63 -5.18
CA ALA A 109 -0.71 -16.00 -4.84
C ALA A 109 -1.15 -16.49 -3.45
N LEU A 110 -1.54 -15.57 -2.58
CA LEU A 110 -2.09 -15.91 -1.26
C LEU A 110 -3.60 -15.77 -1.23
N LEU A 111 -4.11 -14.73 -1.88
CA LEU A 111 -5.52 -14.37 -1.79
C LEU A 111 -5.93 -13.60 -3.04
N THR A 112 -7.02 -14.01 -3.68
CA THR A 112 -7.58 -13.29 -4.82
C THR A 112 -8.98 -12.77 -4.50
N ILE A 113 -9.19 -11.47 -4.69
CA ILE A 113 -10.53 -10.88 -4.81
C ILE A 113 -10.93 -10.90 -6.28
N THR A 114 -11.99 -11.64 -6.57
CA THR A 114 -12.59 -11.63 -7.91
C THR A 114 -13.43 -10.37 -8.13
N LYS A 115 -13.74 -10.05 -9.40
CA LYS A 115 -14.68 -8.97 -9.78
C LYS A 115 -16.03 -9.01 -9.06
N LYS A 116 -16.44 -10.19 -8.57
CA LYS A 116 -17.69 -10.41 -7.84
C LYS A 116 -17.57 -10.17 -6.33
N GLY A 117 -16.41 -9.69 -5.85
CA GLY A 117 -16.11 -9.52 -4.42
C GLY A 117 -15.87 -10.84 -3.69
N THR A 118 -15.79 -11.96 -4.39
CA THR A 118 -15.52 -13.26 -3.78
C THR A 118 -14.03 -13.38 -3.47
N LEU A 119 -13.72 -13.69 -2.22
CA LEU A 119 -12.38 -14.09 -1.77
C LEU A 119 -12.08 -15.53 -2.14
N ARG A 120 -10.92 -15.75 -2.75
CA ARG A 120 -10.31 -17.08 -2.92
C ARG A 120 -9.02 -17.12 -2.11
N ARG A 121 -9.01 -17.92 -1.04
CA ARG A 121 -7.81 -18.21 -0.24
C ARG A 121 -7.01 -19.31 -0.94
N GLU A 122 -5.73 -19.07 -1.19
CA GLU A 122 -4.80 -20.09 -1.66
C GLU A 122 -4.23 -20.87 -0.47
N LYS A 123 -3.69 -22.08 -0.73
CA LYS A 123 -3.33 -23.05 0.33
C LYS A 123 -2.20 -22.60 1.27
N ASP A 124 -1.43 -21.58 0.90
CA ASP A 124 -0.15 -21.23 1.54
C ASP A 124 -0.15 -19.88 2.29
N ILE A 125 -1.31 -19.44 2.80
CA ILE A 125 -1.38 -18.22 3.60
C ILE A 125 -0.62 -18.42 4.92
N PRO A 126 0.44 -17.63 5.19
CA PRO A 126 1.14 -17.71 6.46
C PRO A 126 0.17 -17.44 7.64
N PRO A 127 0.24 -18.19 8.74
CA PRO A 127 -0.73 -18.09 9.84
C PRO A 127 -0.69 -16.75 10.58
N HIS A 128 0.38 -15.99 10.40
CA HIS A 128 0.56 -14.64 10.96
C HIS A 128 0.16 -13.53 9.98
N LEU A 129 -0.38 -13.86 8.81
CA LEU A 129 -0.86 -12.85 7.86
C LEU A 129 -2.31 -12.50 8.18
N GLY A 130 -2.51 -11.44 8.97
CA GLY A 130 -3.82 -10.83 9.12
C GLY A 130 -4.26 -10.17 7.81
N PHE A 131 -5.51 -10.36 7.47
CA PHE A 131 -6.17 -9.51 6.49
C PHE A 131 -7.67 -9.43 6.80
N VAL A 132 -8.24 -8.26 6.57
CA VAL A 132 -9.69 -8.04 6.55
C VAL A 132 -10.11 -7.55 5.19
N LEU A 133 -11.37 -7.78 4.87
CA LEU A 133 -12.01 -7.03 3.81
C LEU A 133 -12.61 -5.77 4.39
N ASP A 134 -12.37 -4.62 3.76
CA ASP A 134 -13.17 -3.44 4.06
C ASP A 134 -14.63 -3.65 3.60
N ASN A 135 -15.52 -2.73 3.96
CA ASN A 135 -16.95 -2.80 3.62
C ASN A 135 -17.23 -2.72 2.09
N GLN A 136 -16.19 -2.62 1.26
CA GLN A 136 -16.26 -2.61 -0.20
C GLN A 136 -15.56 -3.83 -0.81
N GLY A 137 -15.16 -4.80 0.02
CA GLY A 137 -14.56 -6.06 -0.44
C GLY A 137 -13.09 -5.95 -0.81
N ARG A 138 -12.33 -4.96 -0.32
CA ARG A 138 -10.89 -4.79 -0.58
C ARG A 138 -10.04 -5.45 0.49
N ILE A 139 -8.93 -6.08 0.10
CA ILE A 139 -7.96 -6.65 1.05
C ILE A 139 -7.26 -5.52 1.78
N VAL A 140 -7.45 -5.48 3.09
CA VAL A 140 -6.69 -4.69 4.05
C VAL A 140 -5.84 -5.68 4.82
N LEU A 141 -4.52 -5.58 4.71
CA LEU A 141 -3.63 -6.39 5.55
C LEU A 141 -3.77 -5.89 7.00
N LEU A 142 -4.22 -6.77 7.89
CA LEU A 142 -4.11 -6.55 9.32
C LEU A 142 -2.90 -7.31 9.84
N ASN A 143 -2.50 -6.99 11.06
CA ASN A 143 -1.33 -7.60 11.69
C ASN A 143 -1.25 -9.11 11.56
#